data_AF-A0A1G9YJN1-F1
#
_entry.id   AF-A0A1G9YJN1-F1
#
_cell.length_a   1.000
_cell.length_b   1.000
_cell.length_c   1.000
_cell.angle_alpha   90.00
_cell.angle_beta   90.00
_cell.angle_gamma   90.00
#
_symmetry.space_group_name_H-M   'P 1'
#
loop_
_entity.id
_entity.type
_entity.pdbx_description
1 polymer ?
#
loop_
_entity_poly.entity_id
_entity_poly.type
_entity_poly.pdbx_seq_one_letter_code
_entity_poly.pdbx_strand_id
1 'polypeptide(L)'
;MKNLILALLMGSAFLSCKKKTTDSECGDKICTEEFRSIVIRFVDNKGIGTEVKDVSVVNQRTGEKVYANSSAAANLIAGAHIVVNDGNTKSLSEEGDDLKITGTSVDTKQTKSAVIKVQGGRCACHINKVSGPEQIIFD
;
A
#
# COMPACT_ATOMS: atom_id res chain seq x y z
N MET A 1 -7.67 -63.15 20.99
CA MET A 1 -7.28 -62.10 20.02
C MET A 1 -8.43 -61.73 19.07
N LYS A 2 -9.66 -61.51 19.57
CA LYS A 2 -10.82 -61.17 18.72
C LYS A 2 -11.48 -59.83 19.12
N ASN A 3 -11.15 -59.34 20.33
CA ASN A 3 -11.75 -58.13 20.90
C ASN A 3 -10.89 -56.87 20.70
N LEU A 4 -9.65 -57.01 20.20
CA LEU A 4 -8.76 -55.86 19.92
C LEU A 4 -8.96 -55.26 18.52
N ILE A 5 -9.50 -56.05 17.57
CA ILE A 5 -9.70 -55.60 16.19
C ILE A 5 -10.90 -54.63 16.09
N LEU A 6 -11.89 -54.79 16.98
CA LEU A 6 -13.08 -53.93 16.98
C LEU A 6 -12.80 -52.53 17.53
N ALA A 7 -11.81 -52.39 18.42
CA ALA A 7 -11.41 -51.10 18.99
C ALA A 7 -10.58 -50.24 18.01
N LEU A 8 -9.90 -50.85 17.04
CA LEU A 8 -9.07 -50.13 16.06
C LEU A 8 -9.89 -49.50 14.93
N LEU A 9 -11.11 -50.01 14.67
CA LEU A 9 -11.98 -49.57 13.58
C LEU A 9 -12.87 -48.36 13.94
N MET A 10 -13.02 -48.01 15.22
CA MET A 10 -13.79 -46.84 15.65
C MET A 10 -12.97 -45.54 15.77
N GLY A 11 -11.63 -45.62 15.68
CA GLY A 11 -10.75 -44.47 15.88
C GLY A 11 -10.48 -43.62 14.63
N SER A 12 -10.86 -44.06 13.44
CA SER A 12 -10.49 -43.40 12.17
C SER A 12 -11.54 -42.45 11.59
N ALA A 13 -12.73 -42.33 12.22
CA ALA A 13 -13.83 -41.54 11.67
C ALA A 13 -13.69 -40.00 11.88
N PHE A 14 -12.70 -39.52 12.64
CA PHE A 14 -12.57 -38.09 12.96
C PHE A 14 -11.53 -37.32 12.13
N LEU A 15 -10.87 -37.95 11.16
CA LEU A 15 -9.80 -37.29 10.38
C LEU A 15 -10.25 -36.69 9.03
N SER A 16 -11.54 -36.70 8.70
CA SER A 16 -12.05 -36.11 7.45
C SER A 16 -12.91 -34.87 7.68
N CYS A 17 -12.40 -33.90 8.43
CA CYS A 17 -12.76 -32.51 8.18
C CYS A 17 -11.76 -31.94 7.17
N LYS A 18 -12.00 -32.15 5.87
CA LYS A 18 -11.44 -31.25 4.87
C LYS A 18 -12.02 -29.87 5.16
N LYS A 19 -11.20 -28.99 5.73
CA LYS A 19 -11.53 -27.56 5.88
C LYS A 19 -12.03 -27.10 4.51
N LYS A 20 -13.28 -26.66 4.43
CA LYS A 20 -13.83 -26.10 3.19
C LYS A 20 -12.84 -25.02 2.74
N THR A 21 -12.17 -25.23 1.62
CA THR A 21 -11.48 -24.20 0.89
C THR A 21 -12.57 -23.35 0.24
N THR A 22 -13.25 -22.52 1.03
CA THR A 22 -13.85 -21.32 0.47
C THR A 22 -12.67 -20.48 0.02
N ASP A 23 -12.55 -20.29 -1.29
CA ASP A 23 -11.51 -19.52 -1.97
C ASP A 23 -11.61 -18.00 -1.68
N SER A 24 -11.88 -17.61 -0.44
CA SER A 24 -12.02 -16.21 -0.04
C SER A 24 -11.37 -15.95 1.31
N GLU A 25 -10.04 -15.84 1.36
CA GLU A 25 -9.33 -15.30 2.53
C GLU A 25 -9.86 -13.90 2.93
N CYS A 26 -10.56 -13.21 2.03
CA CYS A 26 -11.17 -11.89 2.26
C CYS A 26 -12.69 -11.89 2.47
N GLY A 27 -13.37 -13.05 2.42
CA GLY A 27 -14.84 -13.15 2.51
C GLY A 27 -15.62 -12.37 1.42
N ASP A 28 -16.95 -12.33 1.55
CA ASP A 28 -17.81 -11.43 0.77
C ASP A 28 -17.65 -10.00 1.29
N LYS A 29 -16.64 -9.28 0.76
CA LYS A 29 -16.37 -7.91 1.16
C LYS A 29 -17.13 -6.91 0.29
N ILE A 30 -17.97 -6.09 0.92
CA ILE A 30 -18.61 -4.95 0.28
C ILE A 30 -17.71 -3.73 0.49
N CYS A 31 -17.32 -3.07 -0.60
CA CYS A 31 -16.52 -1.84 -0.60
C CYS A 31 -17.39 -0.64 -1.03
N THR A 32 -17.05 0.56 -0.56
CA THR A 32 -17.65 1.81 -1.04
C THR A 32 -17.11 2.15 -2.43
N GLU A 33 -17.87 2.93 -3.21
CA GLU A 33 -17.43 3.46 -4.52
C GLU A 33 -16.45 4.65 -4.40
N GLU A 34 -15.80 4.78 -3.24
CA GLU A 34 -14.77 5.80 -3.00
C GLU A 34 -13.48 5.43 -3.73
N PHE A 35 -12.75 6.42 -4.27
CA PHE A 35 -11.40 6.23 -4.78
C PHE A 35 -10.41 7.10 -4.01
N ARG A 36 -9.49 6.49 -3.27
CA ARG A 36 -8.50 7.19 -2.46
C ARG A 36 -7.17 7.32 -3.18
N SER A 37 -6.54 8.47 -2.94
CA SER A 37 -5.18 8.78 -3.37
C SER A 37 -4.44 9.56 -2.29
N ILE A 38 -3.15 9.32 -2.15
CA ILE A 38 -2.28 10.08 -1.26
C ILE A 38 -1.45 11.03 -2.13
N VAL A 39 -1.54 12.32 -1.81
CA VAL A 39 -0.79 13.39 -2.46
C VAL A 39 0.32 13.87 -1.53
N ILE A 40 1.50 14.10 -2.07
CA ILE A 40 2.61 14.76 -1.37
C ILE A 40 2.91 16.07 -2.08
N ARG A 41 3.08 17.14 -1.31
CA ARG A 41 3.46 18.45 -1.84
C ARG A 41 4.95 18.71 -1.68
N PHE A 42 5.65 18.93 -2.78
CA PHE A 42 6.98 19.49 -2.80
C PHE A 42 6.87 21.01 -2.74
N VAL A 43 7.52 21.62 -1.75
CA VAL A 43 7.43 23.06 -1.51
C VAL A 43 8.81 23.68 -1.30
N ASP A 44 8.94 24.97 -1.60
CA ASP A 44 10.11 25.76 -1.24
C ASP A 44 10.13 26.10 0.26
N ASN A 45 11.17 26.82 0.70
CA ASN A 45 11.33 27.27 2.09
C ASN A 45 10.26 28.28 2.57
N LYS A 46 9.39 28.75 1.67
CA LYS A 46 8.24 29.62 1.96
C LYS A 46 6.91 28.84 1.97
N GLY A 47 6.93 27.53 1.71
CA GLY A 47 5.74 26.68 1.64
C GLY A 47 4.99 26.78 0.31
N ILE A 48 5.57 27.39 -0.71
CA ILE A 48 4.99 27.51 -2.06
C ILE A 48 5.33 26.25 -2.85
N GLY A 49 4.35 25.72 -3.58
CA GLY A 49 4.55 24.53 -4.42
C GLY A 49 5.63 24.75 -5.47
N THR A 50 6.63 23.88 -5.53
CA THR A 50 7.79 24.01 -6.44
C THR A 50 7.84 22.86 -7.43
N GLU A 51 8.38 23.13 -8.62
CA GLU A 51 8.59 22.11 -9.63
C GLU A 51 9.69 21.13 -9.19
N VAL A 52 9.43 19.84 -9.40
CA VAL A 52 10.39 18.77 -9.12
C VAL A 52 10.47 17.80 -10.29
N LYS A 53 11.64 17.21 -10.45
CA LYS A 53 11.91 16.13 -11.40
C LYS A 53 12.38 14.88 -10.70
N ASP A 54 12.49 13.80 -11.46
CA ASP A 54 13.01 12.50 -10.99
C ASP A 54 12.23 11.96 -9.78
N VAL A 55 10.92 12.22 -9.73
CA VAL A 55 10.05 11.76 -8.66
C VAL A 55 9.99 10.24 -8.67
N SER A 56 10.26 9.63 -7.52
CA SER A 56 10.12 8.19 -7.34
C SER A 56 9.49 7.86 -6.00
N VAL A 57 8.72 6.77 -5.99
CA VAL A 57 8.11 6.19 -4.80
C VAL A 57 8.52 4.73 -4.77
N VAL A 58 9.19 4.32 -3.70
CA VAL A 58 9.71 2.95 -3.54
C VAL A 58 9.15 2.36 -2.26
N ASN A 59 8.51 1.20 -2.38
CA ASN A 59 8.12 0.41 -1.21
C ASN A 59 9.38 -0.20 -0.60
N GLN A 60 9.73 0.19 0.63
CA GLN A 60 10.96 -0.25 1.27
C GLN A 60 10.94 -1.73 1.69
N ARG A 61 9.76 -2.35 1.83
CA ARG A 61 9.62 -3.78 2.10
C ARG A 61 9.97 -4.63 0.88
N THR A 62 9.51 -4.24 -0.31
CA THR A 62 9.67 -5.02 -1.54
C THR A 62 10.81 -4.53 -2.44
N GLY A 63 11.24 -3.28 -2.28
CA GLY A 63 12.18 -2.61 -3.19
C GLY A 63 11.54 -2.18 -4.51
N GLU A 64 10.25 -2.42 -4.71
CA GLU A 64 9.56 -2.13 -5.95
C GLU A 64 9.13 -0.67 -6.04
N LYS A 65 9.12 -0.14 -7.26
CA LYS A 65 8.54 1.17 -7.55
C LYS A 65 7.02 1.10 -7.45
N VAL A 66 6.42 2.03 -6.72
CA VAL A 66 4.98 2.22 -6.67
C VAL A 66 4.60 3.21 -7.77
N TYR A 67 3.75 2.77 -8.69
CA TYR A 67 3.19 3.62 -9.73
C TYR A 67 1.75 3.95 -9.38
N ALA A 68 1.47 5.21 -9.07
CA ALA A 68 0.10 5.67 -8.98
C ALA A 68 -0.41 5.96 -10.39
N ASN A 69 -1.31 5.12 -10.90
CA ASN A 69 -1.84 5.20 -12.28
C ASN A 69 -2.76 6.41 -12.57
N SER A 70 -2.69 7.48 -11.78
CA SER A 70 -3.56 8.66 -11.89
C SER A 70 -2.72 9.93 -11.91
N SER A 71 -2.10 10.26 -13.04
CA SER A 71 -1.19 11.41 -13.17
C SER A 71 -1.86 12.69 -13.69
N ALA A 72 -3.10 12.63 -14.20
CA ALA A 72 -3.67 13.77 -14.93
C ALA A 72 -4.00 14.99 -14.05
N ALA A 73 -4.55 14.81 -12.84
CA ALA A 73 -4.99 15.92 -11.99
C ALA A 73 -3.88 16.52 -11.11
N ALA A 74 -2.94 15.71 -10.62
CA ALA A 74 -1.83 16.17 -9.78
C ALA A 74 -0.89 17.12 -10.53
N ASN A 75 -0.70 16.90 -11.84
CA ASN A 75 0.11 17.74 -12.72
C ASN A 75 -0.44 19.17 -12.91
N LEU A 76 -1.67 19.47 -12.45
CA LEU A 76 -2.26 20.81 -12.56
C LEU A 76 -1.88 21.74 -11.40
N ILE A 77 -1.34 21.22 -10.29
CA ILE A 77 -0.95 22.00 -9.11
C ILE A 77 0.55 21.84 -8.91
N ALA A 78 1.29 22.94 -9.00
CA ALA A 78 2.74 22.95 -8.84
C ALA A 78 3.18 22.24 -7.54
N GLY A 79 4.09 21.28 -7.69
CA GLY A 79 4.64 20.49 -6.58
C GLY A 79 3.70 19.44 -5.98
N ALA A 80 2.45 19.28 -6.43
CA ALA A 80 1.56 18.24 -5.92
C ALA A 80 1.72 16.95 -6.73
N HIS A 81 2.06 15.84 -6.08
CA HIS A 81 2.23 14.54 -6.74
C HIS A 81 1.39 13.47 -6.02
N ILE A 82 0.57 12.74 -6.79
CA ILE A 82 -0.06 11.51 -6.27
C ILE A 82 1.03 10.44 -6.20
N VAL A 83 1.32 9.96 -4.99
CA VAL A 83 2.40 9.01 -4.73
C VAL A 83 1.91 7.57 -4.64
N VAL A 84 0.62 7.36 -4.31
CA VAL A 84 -0.04 6.05 -4.25
C VAL A 84 -1.56 6.21 -4.29
N ASN A 85 -2.29 5.25 -4.85
CA ASN A 85 -3.75 5.24 -4.89
C ASN A 85 -4.33 3.83 -4.68
N ASP A 86 -5.66 3.69 -4.72
CA ASP A 86 -6.35 2.41 -4.50
C ASP A 86 -5.94 1.30 -5.50
N GLY A 87 -5.44 1.66 -6.68
CA GLY A 87 -4.86 0.71 -7.63
C GLY A 87 -3.63 -0.03 -7.09
N ASN A 88 -3.00 0.49 -6.04
CA ASN A 88 -1.83 -0.10 -5.40
C ASN A 88 -2.16 -0.97 -4.17
N THR A 89 -3.42 -1.07 -3.75
CA THR A 89 -3.86 -1.84 -2.56
C THR A 89 -3.20 -3.21 -2.45
N LYS A 90 -3.22 -4.01 -3.52
CA LYS A 90 -2.65 -5.38 -3.53
C LYS A 90 -1.12 -5.44 -3.46
N SER A 91 -0.42 -4.35 -3.77
CA SER A 91 1.05 -4.26 -3.66
C SER A 91 1.52 -3.83 -2.27
N LEU A 92 0.59 -3.38 -1.42
CA LEU A 92 0.85 -2.94 -0.06
C LEU A 92 0.47 -4.05 0.95
N SER A 93 1.10 -4.02 2.12
CA SER A 93 0.73 -4.91 3.23
C SER A 93 -0.44 -4.37 4.07
N GLU A 94 -1.12 -5.26 4.78
CA GLU A 94 -2.17 -4.91 5.74
C GLU A 94 -1.60 -4.20 6.99
N GLU A 95 -0.38 -4.56 7.40
CA GLU A 95 0.33 -3.92 8.52
C GLU A 95 0.82 -2.50 8.16
N GLY A 96 1.02 -2.25 6.87
CA GLY A 96 1.48 -0.98 6.33
C GLY A 96 2.93 -1.04 5.90
N ASP A 97 3.21 -0.42 4.76
CA ASP A 97 4.53 -0.37 4.17
C ASP A 97 5.09 1.06 4.22
N ASP A 98 6.38 1.14 4.51
CA ASP A 98 7.13 2.37 4.39
C ASP A 98 7.42 2.66 2.92
N LEU A 99 6.85 3.75 2.41
CA LEU A 99 7.06 4.24 1.05
C LEU A 99 8.04 5.41 1.10
N LYS A 100 9.23 5.22 0.54
CA LYS A 100 10.22 6.28 0.37
C LYS A 100 9.89 7.08 -0.88
N ILE A 101 9.52 8.33 -0.68
CA ILE A 101 9.28 9.32 -1.74
C ILE A 101 10.55 10.13 -1.91
N THR A 102 10.98 10.33 -3.14
CA THR A 102 12.14 11.15 -3.49
C THR A 102 11.78 12.08 -4.62
N GLY A 103 12.27 13.32 -4.59
CA GLY A 103 12.13 14.27 -5.68
C GLY A 103 13.30 15.26 -5.67
N THR A 104 13.62 15.79 -6.85
CA THR A 104 14.70 16.76 -7.04
C THR A 104 14.13 18.09 -7.46
N SER A 105 14.37 19.15 -6.69
CA SER A 105 13.97 20.51 -7.05
C SER A 105 14.61 20.92 -8.37
N VAL A 106 13.80 21.46 -9.28
CA VAL A 106 14.30 22.02 -10.54
C VAL A 106 15.10 23.29 -10.27
N ASP A 107 14.70 24.10 -9.29
CA ASP A 107 15.32 25.39 -9.01
C ASP A 107 16.64 25.23 -8.26
N THR A 108 16.62 24.51 -7.14
CA THR A 108 17.78 24.40 -6.23
C THR A 108 18.69 23.22 -6.56
N LYS A 109 18.26 22.31 -7.44
CA LYS A 109 18.90 21.02 -7.74
C LYS A 109 19.05 20.09 -6.54
N GLN A 110 18.43 20.44 -5.40
CA GLN A 110 18.47 19.63 -4.19
C GLN A 110 17.55 18.42 -4.36
N THR A 111 18.05 17.22 -4.01
CA THR A 111 17.23 16.03 -3.87
C THR A 111 16.83 15.85 -2.41
N LYS A 112 15.53 15.71 -2.14
CA LYS A 112 15.01 15.39 -0.82
C LYS A 112 14.14 14.15 -0.87
N SER A 113 14.09 13.46 0.27
CA SER A 113 13.24 12.29 0.46
C SER A 113 12.47 12.40 1.77
N ALA A 114 11.31 11.76 1.79
CA ALA A 114 10.56 11.48 3.00
C ALA A 114 10.00 10.06 2.96
N VAL A 115 9.63 9.54 4.12
CA VAL A 115 8.99 8.23 4.26
C VAL A 115 7.58 8.45 4.81
N ILE A 116 6.60 7.84 4.14
CA ILE A 116 5.23 7.71 4.65
C ILE A 116 4.92 6.23 4.87
N LYS A 117 4.07 5.92 5.84
CA LYS A 117 3.55 4.57 6.04
C LYS A 117 2.16 4.46 5.44
N VAL A 118 1.94 3.49 4.56
CA VAL A 118 0.67 3.30 3.86
C VAL A 118 0.23 1.85 3.96
N GLN A 119 -1.00 1.66 4.42
CA GLN A 119 -1.67 0.36 4.46
C GLN A 119 -2.45 0.12 3.18
N GLY A 120 -2.47 -1.15 2.79
CA GLY A 120 -3.38 -1.70 1.81
C GLY A 120 -3.59 -3.17 2.16
N GLY A 121 -3.31 -4.06 1.22
CA GLY A 121 -3.46 -5.50 1.41
C GLY A 121 -4.43 -6.13 0.45
N ARG A 122 -4.36 -7.46 0.36
CA ARG A 122 -5.21 -8.28 -0.50
C ARG A 122 -6.70 -8.04 -0.21
N CYS A 123 -7.03 -7.83 1.07
CA CYS A 123 -8.40 -7.65 1.51
C CYS A 123 -8.77 -6.19 1.74
N ALA A 124 -7.91 -5.20 1.47
CA ALA A 124 -8.23 -3.79 1.65
C ALA A 124 -9.15 -3.26 0.53
N CYS A 125 -10.16 -2.46 0.90
CA CYS A 125 -10.98 -1.76 -0.10
C CYS A 125 -10.25 -0.50 -0.62
N HIS A 126 -9.58 0.20 0.29
CA HIS A 126 -8.87 1.44 0.01
C HIS A 126 -7.51 1.44 0.68
N ILE A 127 -6.61 2.26 0.17
CA ILE A 127 -5.39 2.59 0.88
C ILE A 127 -5.67 3.49 2.08
N ASN A 128 -4.78 3.43 3.07
CA ASN A 128 -4.82 4.31 4.23
C ASN A 128 -3.42 4.83 4.58
N LYS A 129 -3.27 6.15 4.72
CA LYS A 129 -2.03 6.73 5.25
C LYS A 129 -2.01 6.55 6.77
N VAL A 130 -1.02 5.85 7.27
CA VAL A 130 -0.83 5.64 8.72
C VAL A 130 -0.01 6.76 9.32
N SER A 131 1.08 7.17 8.66
CA SER A 131 1.97 8.22 9.16
C SER A 131 2.86 8.82 8.07
N GLY A 132 3.62 9.86 8.45
CA GLY A 132 4.58 10.55 7.60
C GLY A 132 4.07 11.92 7.13
N PRO A 133 4.93 12.73 6.51
CA PRO A 133 4.62 14.13 6.21
C PRO A 133 3.64 14.26 5.05
N GLU A 134 2.94 15.40 4.99
CA GLU A 134 2.16 15.80 3.80
C GLU A 134 3.01 16.55 2.76
N GLN A 135 4.19 17.02 3.18
CA GLN A 135 5.03 17.90 2.37
C GLN A 135 6.51 17.55 2.49
N ILE A 136 7.26 17.81 1.41
CA ILE A 136 8.72 17.75 1.37
C ILE A 136 9.21 19.16 1.06
N ILE A 137 9.88 19.78 2.03
CA ILE A 137 10.29 21.19 1.99
C ILE A 137 11.74 21.26 1.52
N PHE A 138 12.03 22.01 0.45
CA PHE A 138 13.38 22.35 -0.01
C PHE A 138 13.94 23.58 0.70
N ASP A 139 15.27 23.66 0.76
CA ASP A 139 15.97 24.79 1.40
C ASP A 139 16.01 26.03 0.51
#